data_AF-A0A4U0WDI6-F1
#
_entry.id   AF-A0A4U0WDI6-F1
#
_cell.length_a   1.000
_cell.length_b   1.000
_cell.length_c   1.000
_cell.angle_alpha   90.00
_cell.angle_beta   90.00
_cell.angle_gamma   90.00
#
_symmetry.space_group_name_H-M   'P 1'
#
loop_
_entity.id
_entity.type
_entity.pdbx_description
1 polymer ?
#
loop_
_entity_poly.entity_id
_entity_poly.type
_entity_poly.pdbx_seq_one_letter_code
_entity_poly.pdbx_strand_id
1 'polypeptide(L)'
;MFQARHSSQDYKNLDSANCKDAWRRWSQKEEIIRLVAALHIHDAEIASILHHEPILRHAAVDLAKPAPDRIFNARNSQEWYAHINCCILASPDRRARLTDEGAPEAMRCAFTQATSFSAYADLERLLAAISEERHSDKLDQAVQSRLTGELVEFHQRNLVTLSADVDAFGLHILWHLCFMSLITDFDLFERAIGRDGKQMDAADRKSISSWAASRSARRAKVHMQQIQKRLEALPIGLEPTIHVPRAAFLVAISWYCAFCYMPSNQDRQPTSVEYPELRLLGLDSDVWSHGTGGFLLEINDVLCRLADLLQRLGHWEIARKFAAIIGELVIK
;
A
#
# COMPACT_ATOMS: atom_id res chain seq x y z
N MET A 1 12.34 -20.28 -12.57
CA MET A 1 11.56 -19.05 -12.36
C MET A 1 12.46 -18.10 -11.57
N PHE A 2 12.81 -16.95 -12.15
CA PHE A 2 13.84 -15.97 -11.79
C PHE A 2 14.60 -16.18 -10.44
N GLN A 3 15.76 -16.86 -10.49
CA GLN A 3 16.64 -17.04 -9.32
C GLN A 3 17.74 -15.96 -9.28
N ALA A 4 17.35 -14.68 -9.38
CA ALA A 4 18.29 -13.59 -9.12
C ALA A 4 18.24 -13.28 -7.61
N ARG A 5 19.28 -13.64 -6.87
CA ARG A 5 19.51 -13.23 -5.49
C ARG A 5 20.93 -12.74 -5.36
N HIS A 6 21.12 -11.62 -4.67
CA HIS A 6 22.46 -11.19 -4.27
C HIS A 6 23.04 -12.21 -3.29
N SER A 7 24.24 -12.68 -3.58
CA SER A 7 24.97 -13.62 -2.73
C SER A 7 26.20 -12.94 -2.13
N SER A 8 26.66 -13.44 -0.98
CA SER A 8 27.92 -12.94 -0.39
C SER A 8 29.13 -13.15 -1.32
N GLN A 9 29.05 -14.11 -2.24
CA GLN A 9 30.07 -14.36 -3.26
C GLN A 9 30.19 -13.22 -4.28
N ASP A 10 29.12 -12.45 -4.51
CA ASP A 10 29.12 -11.33 -5.45
C ASP A 10 30.02 -10.17 -5.00
N TYR A 11 30.39 -10.16 -3.72
CA TYR A 11 31.20 -9.13 -3.09
C TYR A 11 32.51 -9.67 -2.51
N LYS A 12 32.83 -10.96 -2.72
CA LYS A 12 34.12 -11.54 -2.32
C LYS A 12 35.24 -10.94 -3.16
N ASN A 13 36.34 -10.56 -2.52
CA ASN A 13 37.52 -9.92 -3.14
C ASN A 13 37.22 -8.58 -3.81
N LEU A 14 36.16 -7.87 -3.40
CA LEU A 14 35.81 -6.57 -3.97
C LEU A 14 36.84 -5.50 -3.57
N ASP A 15 37.60 -5.00 -4.53
CA ASP A 15 38.56 -3.92 -4.36
C ASP A 15 38.22 -2.75 -5.30
N SER A 16 38.85 -1.59 -5.08
CA SER A 16 38.62 -0.42 -5.92
C SER A 16 39.09 -0.60 -7.37
N ALA A 17 40.00 -1.55 -7.64
CA ALA A 17 40.55 -1.81 -8.96
C ALA A 17 39.64 -2.70 -9.82
N ASN A 18 38.89 -3.62 -9.19
CA ASN A 18 37.98 -4.58 -9.83
C ASN A 18 36.49 -4.19 -9.70
N CYS A 19 36.20 -3.07 -9.03
CA CYS A 19 34.83 -2.63 -8.75
C CYS A 19 33.96 -2.45 -10.01
N LYS A 20 34.56 -2.16 -11.18
CA LYS A 20 33.81 -1.96 -12.43
C LYS A 20 33.13 -3.23 -12.93
N ASP A 21 33.84 -4.35 -12.94
CA ASP A 21 33.28 -5.63 -13.43
C ASP A 21 32.36 -6.27 -12.38
N ALA A 22 32.62 -6.02 -11.10
CA ALA A 22 31.70 -6.39 -10.03
C ALA A 22 30.39 -5.59 -10.11
N TRP A 23 30.47 -4.28 -10.31
CA TRP A 23 29.30 -3.41 -10.44
C TRP A 23 28.42 -3.81 -11.62
N ARG A 24 29.00 -4.15 -12.78
CA ARG A 24 28.26 -4.64 -13.95
C ARG A 24 27.50 -5.94 -13.69
N ARG A 25 28.15 -6.91 -13.04
CA ARG A 25 27.49 -8.19 -12.69
C ARG A 25 26.41 -7.98 -11.64
N TRP A 26 26.67 -7.12 -10.66
CA TRP A 26 25.71 -6.74 -9.64
C TRP A 26 24.49 -6.04 -10.24
N SER A 27 24.68 -5.08 -11.15
CA SER A 27 23.61 -4.30 -11.75
C SER A 27 22.66 -5.17 -12.59
N GLN A 28 23.21 -6.11 -13.35
CA GLN A 28 22.41 -7.09 -14.11
C GLN A 28 21.51 -7.95 -13.20
N LYS A 29 22.04 -8.37 -12.04
CA LYS A 29 21.26 -9.12 -11.05
C LYS A 29 20.20 -8.26 -10.39
N GLU A 30 20.57 -7.05 -9.97
CA GLU A 30 19.66 -6.10 -9.32
C GLU A 30 18.52 -5.68 -10.25
N GLU A 31 18.80 -5.49 -11.54
CA GLU A 31 17.80 -5.21 -12.57
C GLU A 31 16.74 -6.33 -12.62
N ILE A 32 17.16 -7.59 -12.65
CA ILE A 32 16.22 -8.73 -12.64
C ILE A 32 15.41 -8.76 -11.34
N ILE A 33 16.04 -8.50 -10.18
CA ILE A 33 15.35 -8.47 -8.88
C ILE A 33 14.25 -7.40 -8.89
N ARG A 34 14.59 -6.18 -9.30
CA ARG A 34 13.64 -5.07 -9.37
C ARG A 34 12.56 -5.28 -10.42
N LEU A 35 12.91 -5.87 -11.57
CA LEU A 35 11.94 -6.22 -12.61
C LEU A 35 10.90 -7.22 -12.10
N VAL A 36 11.33 -8.27 -11.39
CA VAL A 36 10.41 -9.25 -10.82
C VAL A 36 9.52 -8.60 -9.76
N ALA A 37 10.07 -7.76 -8.88
CA ALA A 37 9.27 -7.02 -7.90
C ALA A 37 8.25 -6.10 -8.57
N ALA A 38 8.64 -5.36 -9.62
CA ALA A 38 7.75 -4.49 -10.39
C ALA A 38 6.64 -5.28 -11.09
N LEU A 39 6.94 -6.48 -11.62
CA LEU A 39 5.91 -7.35 -12.21
C LEU A 39 4.88 -7.80 -11.18
N HIS A 40 5.30 -8.12 -9.96
CA HIS A 40 4.37 -8.44 -8.87
C HIS A 40 3.52 -7.23 -8.48
N ILE A 41 4.15 -6.06 -8.31
CA ILE A 41 3.41 -4.81 -8.07
C ILE A 41 2.33 -4.61 -9.13
N HIS A 42 2.68 -4.68 -10.41
CA HIS A 42 1.70 -4.48 -11.49
C HIS A 42 0.61 -5.53 -11.55
N ASP A 43 0.95 -6.80 -11.33
CA ASP A 43 -0.03 -7.88 -11.27
C ASP A 43 -1.05 -7.67 -10.14
N ALA A 44 -0.57 -7.33 -8.94
CA ALA A 44 -1.42 -6.99 -7.79
C ALA A 44 -2.30 -5.76 -8.08
N GLU A 45 -1.73 -4.72 -8.67
CA GLU A 45 -2.43 -3.48 -9.01
C GLU A 45 -3.56 -3.71 -10.01
N ILE A 46 -3.28 -4.45 -11.09
CA ILE A 46 -4.25 -4.75 -12.14
C ILE A 46 -5.37 -5.65 -11.59
N ALA A 47 -5.01 -6.68 -10.84
CA ALA A 47 -5.96 -7.59 -10.20
C ALA A 47 -6.92 -6.83 -9.26
N SER A 48 -6.40 -5.89 -8.49
CA SER A 48 -7.18 -5.02 -7.61
C SER A 48 -8.09 -4.06 -8.37
N ILE A 49 -7.64 -3.47 -9.48
CA ILE A 49 -8.46 -2.59 -10.33
C ILE A 49 -9.62 -3.35 -10.99
N LEU A 50 -9.36 -4.60 -11.40
CA LEU A 50 -10.32 -5.39 -12.18
C LEU A 50 -11.13 -6.37 -11.33
N HIS A 51 -10.98 -6.34 -10.01
CA HIS A 51 -11.67 -7.23 -9.06
C HIS A 51 -11.54 -8.71 -9.45
N HIS A 52 -10.30 -9.15 -9.70
CA HIS A 52 -9.99 -10.56 -9.90
C HIS A 52 -8.75 -10.99 -9.09
N GLU A 53 -8.47 -12.29 -9.06
CA GLU A 53 -7.27 -12.82 -8.42
C GLU A 53 -5.99 -12.45 -9.19
N PRO A 54 -4.88 -12.11 -8.51
CA PRO A 54 -3.59 -11.92 -9.17
C PRO A 54 -3.15 -13.17 -9.96
N ILE A 55 -2.46 -12.96 -11.09
CA ILE A 55 -2.00 -14.06 -11.95
C ILE A 55 -0.72 -14.69 -11.38
N LEU A 56 0.14 -13.87 -10.77
CA LEU A 56 1.36 -14.32 -10.12
C LEU A 56 1.04 -14.84 -8.72
N ARG A 57 1.85 -15.78 -8.22
CA ARG A 57 1.66 -16.33 -6.86
C ARG A 57 2.36 -15.45 -5.84
N HIS A 58 1.64 -14.52 -5.23
CA HIS A 58 2.22 -13.57 -4.27
C HIS A 58 2.55 -14.21 -2.92
N ALA A 59 1.76 -15.17 -2.46
CA ALA A 59 1.97 -15.84 -1.18
C ALA A 59 3.06 -16.93 -1.20
N ALA A 60 3.30 -17.54 -2.37
CA ALA A 60 4.18 -18.71 -2.49
C ALA A 60 5.63 -18.37 -2.90
N VAL A 61 5.89 -17.13 -3.28
CA VAL A 61 7.20 -16.71 -3.81
C VAL A 61 7.92 -15.82 -2.81
N ASP A 62 9.02 -16.32 -2.25
CA ASP A 62 9.97 -15.51 -1.48
C ASP A 62 10.79 -14.64 -2.46
N LEU A 63 10.32 -13.41 -2.67
CA LEU A 63 10.95 -12.45 -3.56
C LEU A 63 12.31 -11.99 -3.00
N ALA A 64 13.29 -11.91 -3.90
CA ALA A 64 14.56 -11.28 -3.57
C ALA A 64 14.30 -9.80 -3.26
N LYS A 65 14.85 -9.30 -2.15
CA LYS A 65 14.68 -7.90 -1.75
C LYS A 65 15.58 -6.99 -2.61
N PRO A 66 15.00 -5.98 -3.28
CA PRO A 66 15.78 -4.94 -3.97
C PRO A 66 16.78 -4.27 -3.03
N ALA A 67 17.94 -3.91 -3.57
CA ALA A 67 18.96 -3.16 -2.84
C ALA A 67 18.51 -1.71 -2.58
N PRO A 68 19.03 -1.04 -1.53
CA PRO A 68 18.78 0.38 -1.25
C PRO A 68 18.93 1.30 -2.45
N ASP A 69 18.04 2.30 -2.56
CA ASP A 69 18.03 3.25 -3.67
C ASP A 69 19.35 4.01 -3.80
N ARG A 70 20.05 4.28 -2.70
CA ARG A 70 21.41 4.87 -2.74
C ARG A 70 22.44 4.00 -3.46
N ILE A 71 22.32 2.67 -3.37
CA ILE A 71 23.21 1.72 -4.04
C ILE A 71 22.79 1.58 -5.50
N PHE A 72 21.48 1.48 -5.75
CA PHE A 72 20.92 1.36 -7.10
C PHE A 72 21.17 2.61 -7.96
N ASN A 73 21.02 3.80 -7.38
CA ASN A 73 21.20 5.08 -8.07
C ASN A 73 22.66 5.55 -8.14
N ALA A 74 23.62 4.71 -7.77
CA ALA A 74 25.03 5.04 -7.88
C ALA A 74 25.41 5.34 -9.34
N ARG A 75 26.09 6.46 -9.60
CA ARG A 75 26.35 6.98 -10.95
C ARG A 75 27.49 6.25 -11.65
N ASN A 76 28.37 5.60 -10.88
CA ASN A 76 29.52 4.87 -11.37
C ASN A 76 29.93 3.76 -10.37
N SER A 77 30.85 2.90 -10.79
CA SER A 77 31.35 1.78 -9.99
C SER A 77 32.03 2.20 -8.69
N GLN A 78 32.68 3.36 -8.67
CA GLN A 78 33.38 3.86 -7.49
C GLN A 78 32.40 4.34 -6.43
N GLU A 79 31.35 5.05 -6.83
CA GLU A 79 30.26 5.47 -5.96
C GLU A 79 29.50 4.27 -5.41
N TRP A 80 29.17 3.30 -6.28
CA TRP A 80 28.53 2.04 -5.87
C TRP A 80 29.38 1.31 -4.82
N TYR A 81 30.68 1.17 -5.09
CA TYR A 81 31.63 0.54 -4.17
C TYR A 81 31.69 1.26 -2.82
N ALA A 82 31.73 2.60 -2.83
CA ALA A 82 31.71 3.40 -1.61
C ALA A 82 30.44 3.16 -0.79
N HIS A 83 29.26 3.15 -1.42
CA HIS A 83 27.98 2.88 -0.74
C HIS A 83 27.93 1.46 -0.16
N ILE A 84 28.39 0.46 -0.91
CA ILE A 84 28.47 -0.94 -0.46
C ILE A 84 29.40 -1.05 0.76
N ASN A 85 30.60 -0.47 0.67
CA ASN A 85 31.55 -0.47 1.78
C ASN A 85 31.00 0.26 2.99
N CYS A 86 30.38 1.43 2.85
CA CYS A 86 29.74 2.12 3.97
C CYS A 86 28.65 1.25 4.62
N CYS A 87 27.84 0.54 3.84
CA CYS A 87 26.83 -0.37 4.38
C CYS A 87 27.45 -1.56 5.13
N ILE A 88 28.56 -2.11 4.64
CA ILE A 88 29.30 -3.20 5.30
C ILE A 88 30.00 -2.70 6.58
N LEU A 89 30.59 -1.49 6.54
CA LEU A 89 31.39 -0.89 7.60
C LEU A 89 30.57 -0.30 8.75
N ALA A 90 29.31 0.10 8.51
CA ALA A 90 28.41 0.65 9.52
C ALA A 90 27.94 -0.38 10.58
N SER A 91 28.40 -1.65 10.52
CA SER A 91 28.13 -2.67 11.54
C SER A 91 29.43 -3.08 12.26
N PRO A 92 29.84 -2.36 13.32
CA PRO A 92 31.13 -2.60 13.99
C PRO A 92 31.26 -4.01 14.60
N ASP A 93 30.16 -4.66 14.99
CA ASP A 93 30.12 -6.03 15.55
C ASP A 93 30.36 -7.17 14.52
N ARG A 94 30.54 -6.84 13.24
CA ARG A 94 30.55 -7.83 12.14
C ARG A 94 31.85 -7.93 11.37
N ARG A 95 32.81 -7.02 11.60
CA ARG A 95 34.17 -7.14 11.03
C ARG A 95 34.86 -8.44 11.48
N ALA A 96 34.62 -8.89 12.70
CA ALA A 96 35.19 -10.13 13.25
C ALA A 96 34.54 -11.42 12.73
N ARG A 97 33.37 -11.36 12.06
CA ARG A 97 32.65 -12.52 11.50
C ARG A 97 32.83 -12.70 10.00
N LEU A 98 33.60 -11.84 9.36
CA LEU A 98 33.93 -11.95 7.93
C LEU A 98 35.04 -12.99 7.67
N THR A 99 35.74 -13.44 8.71
CA THR A 99 36.83 -14.40 8.62
C THR A 99 36.39 -15.87 8.67
N ASP A 100 35.14 -16.17 9.02
CA ASP A 100 34.67 -17.55 9.14
C ASP A 100 33.16 -17.62 8.87
N GLU A 101 32.78 -18.18 7.70
CA GLU A 101 31.44 -18.57 7.18
C GLU A 101 30.19 -17.66 7.38
N GLY A 102 30.24 -16.59 8.17
CA GLY A 102 29.12 -15.76 8.66
C GLY A 102 28.92 -14.41 7.96
N ALA A 103 29.68 -14.11 6.92
CA ALA A 103 29.44 -12.98 6.00
C ALA A 103 28.00 -12.89 5.42
N PRO A 104 27.25 -13.98 5.19
CA PRO A 104 25.91 -13.92 4.61
C PRO A 104 24.89 -13.13 5.43
N GLU A 105 24.94 -13.22 6.76
CA GLU A 105 23.96 -12.55 7.65
C GLU A 105 24.29 -11.08 7.86
N ALA A 106 25.58 -10.76 7.96
CA ALA A 106 26.05 -9.39 8.08
C ALA A 106 25.63 -8.53 6.88
N MET A 107 25.75 -9.11 5.69
CA MET A 107 25.36 -8.51 4.43
C MET A 107 23.84 -8.46 4.31
N ARG A 108 23.10 -9.53 4.61
CA ARG A 108 21.63 -9.48 4.66
C ARG A 108 21.14 -8.31 5.52
N CYS A 109 21.68 -8.14 6.73
CA CYS A 109 21.25 -7.05 7.61
C CYS A 109 21.69 -5.63 7.20
N ALA A 110 22.82 -5.47 6.51
CA ALA A 110 23.20 -4.16 5.96
C ALA A 110 22.28 -3.70 4.82
N PHE A 111 21.65 -4.66 4.15
CA PHE A 111 20.65 -4.47 3.11
C PHE A 111 19.21 -4.66 3.63
N THR A 112 18.99 -4.91 4.94
CA THR A 112 17.64 -5.04 5.54
C THR A 112 17.03 -3.74 6.02
N GLN A 113 17.72 -2.60 5.91
CA GLN A 113 17.00 -1.33 5.98
C GLN A 113 16.06 -1.30 4.77
N ALA A 114 14.76 -1.48 5.04
CA ALA A 114 13.77 -1.54 3.99
C ALA A 114 13.88 -0.29 3.13
N THR A 115 14.06 -0.53 1.85
CA THR A 115 14.08 0.50 0.81
C THR A 115 12.64 0.90 0.53
N SER A 116 12.39 2.13 0.09
CA SER A 116 11.04 2.56 -0.24
C SER A 116 10.42 1.66 -1.33
N PHE A 117 11.21 1.17 -2.28
CA PHE A 117 10.75 0.25 -3.33
C PHE A 117 10.47 -1.18 -2.82
N SER A 118 11.30 -1.72 -1.93
CA SER A 118 11.03 -3.03 -1.31
C SER A 118 9.82 -2.97 -0.38
N ALA A 119 9.65 -1.86 0.35
CA ALA A 119 8.49 -1.62 1.19
C ALA A 119 7.21 -1.48 0.34
N TYR A 120 7.32 -0.88 -0.85
CA TYR A 120 6.24 -0.83 -1.83
C TYR A 120 5.83 -2.23 -2.29
N ALA A 121 6.79 -3.04 -2.76
CA ALA A 121 6.54 -4.41 -3.17
C ALA A 121 5.94 -5.28 -2.04
N ASP A 122 6.42 -5.10 -0.80
CA ASP A 122 5.92 -5.82 0.37
C ASP A 122 4.44 -5.49 0.69
N LEU A 123 4.02 -4.23 0.53
CA LEU A 123 2.62 -3.84 0.70
C LEU A 123 1.73 -4.34 -0.44
N GLU A 124 2.18 -4.26 -1.68
CA GLU A 124 1.42 -4.78 -2.82
C GLU A 124 1.22 -6.30 -2.73
N ARG A 125 2.24 -7.02 -2.23
CA ARG A 125 2.10 -8.44 -1.89
C ARG A 125 1.02 -8.68 -0.84
N LEU A 126 0.93 -7.84 0.19
CA LEU A 126 -0.13 -7.95 1.21
C LEU A 126 -1.51 -7.65 0.63
N LEU A 127 -1.61 -6.65 -0.25
CA LEU A 127 -2.85 -6.32 -0.96
C LEU A 127 -3.29 -7.46 -1.87
N ALA A 128 -2.35 -8.05 -2.62
CA ALA A 128 -2.58 -9.25 -3.42
C ALA A 128 -3.07 -10.42 -2.58
N ALA A 129 -2.45 -10.68 -1.42
CA ALA A 129 -2.88 -11.73 -0.51
C ALA A 129 -4.31 -11.48 0.03
N ILE A 130 -4.67 -10.23 0.35
CA ILE A 130 -6.05 -9.87 0.71
C ILE A 130 -7.01 -10.21 -0.45
N SER A 131 -6.63 -9.87 -1.68
CA SER A 131 -7.43 -10.17 -2.87
C SER A 131 -7.59 -11.67 -3.08
N GLU A 132 -6.51 -12.46 -3.03
CA GLU A 132 -6.52 -13.91 -3.20
C GLU A 132 -7.45 -14.60 -2.19
N GLU A 133 -7.36 -14.22 -0.91
CA GLU A 133 -8.19 -14.80 0.16
C GLU A 133 -9.66 -14.41 0.04
N ARG A 134 -9.95 -13.18 -0.43
CA ARG A 134 -11.32 -12.71 -0.70
C ARG A 134 -11.94 -13.48 -1.86
N HIS A 135 -11.23 -13.60 -2.99
CA HIS A 135 -11.73 -14.32 -4.17
C HIS A 135 -11.88 -15.82 -3.93
N SER A 136 -11.08 -16.38 -3.02
CA SER A 136 -11.19 -17.78 -2.59
C SER A 136 -12.28 -18.03 -1.53
N ASP A 137 -13.03 -17.00 -1.11
CA ASP A 137 -14.01 -17.04 0.00
C ASP A 137 -13.41 -17.58 1.32
N LYS A 138 -12.14 -17.22 1.58
CA LYS A 138 -11.35 -17.65 2.76
C LYS A 138 -10.99 -16.50 3.69
N LEU A 139 -11.42 -15.27 3.40
CA LEU A 139 -11.14 -14.09 4.21
C LEU A 139 -11.98 -14.05 5.50
N ASP A 140 -11.81 -15.07 6.35
CA ASP A 140 -12.46 -15.19 7.65
C ASP A 140 -11.80 -14.30 8.72
N GLN A 141 -12.32 -14.35 9.95
CA GLN A 141 -11.80 -13.55 11.06
C GLN A 141 -10.34 -13.89 11.42
N ALA A 142 -9.92 -15.14 11.27
CA ALA A 142 -8.56 -15.57 11.59
C ALA A 142 -7.56 -15.03 10.54
N VAL A 143 -7.90 -15.13 9.26
CA VAL A 143 -7.11 -14.56 8.16
C VAL A 143 -7.05 -13.03 8.28
N GLN A 144 -8.16 -12.38 8.57
CA GLN A 144 -8.19 -10.92 8.80
C GLN A 144 -7.30 -10.50 9.98
N SER A 145 -7.29 -11.27 11.08
CA SER A 145 -6.43 -11.00 12.23
C SER A 145 -4.95 -11.17 11.90
N ARG A 146 -4.59 -12.22 11.14
CA ARG A 146 -3.21 -12.46 10.66
C ARG A 146 -2.73 -11.30 9.78
N LEU A 147 -3.49 -10.95 8.75
CA LEU A 147 -3.13 -9.88 7.81
C LEU A 147 -3.09 -8.50 8.49
N THR A 148 -3.97 -8.26 9.48
CA THR A 148 -3.88 -7.07 10.35
C THR A 148 -2.56 -7.04 11.10
N GLY A 149 -2.12 -8.17 11.66
CA GLY A 149 -0.81 -8.29 12.32
C GLY A 149 0.35 -7.97 11.38
N GLU A 150 0.36 -8.55 10.18
CA GLU A 150 1.39 -8.29 9.17
C GLU A 150 1.45 -6.80 8.77
N LEU A 151 0.30 -6.13 8.62
CA LEU A 151 0.22 -4.69 8.32
C LEU A 151 0.71 -3.83 9.50
N VAL A 152 0.38 -4.19 10.74
CA VAL A 152 0.86 -3.49 11.94
C VAL A 152 2.39 -3.59 12.05
N GLU A 153 2.94 -4.78 11.86
CA GLU A 153 4.39 -4.98 11.83
C GLU A 153 5.06 -4.21 10.70
N PHE A 154 4.42 -4.17 9.52
CA PHE A 154 4.91 -3.38 8.40
C PHE A 154 5.03 -1.90 8.78
N HIS A 155 4.00 -1.32 9.42
CA HIS A 155 4.01 0.08 9.84
C HIS A 155 5.18 0.37 10.79
N GLN A 156 5.34 -0.46 11.82
CA GLN A 156 6.41 -0.32 12.81
C GLN A 156 7.80 -0.41 12.18
N ARG A 157 7.98 -1.29 11.19
CA ARG A 157 9.25 -1.48 10.50
C ARG A 157 9.57 -0.39 9.49
N ASN A 158 8.58 0.13 8.77
CA ASN A 158 8.81 0.91 7.55
C ASN A 158 8.26 2.35 7.61
N LEU A 159 7.17 2.61 8.33
CA LEU A 159 6.47 3.89 8.27
C LEU A 159 6.81 4.83 9.44
N VAL A 160 7.16 4.29 10.61
CA VAL A 160 7.49 5.12 11.80
C VAL A 160 8.64 6.10 11.53
N THR A 161 9.63 5.69 10.73
CA THR A 161 10.80 6.51 10.41
C THR A 161 10.69 7.23 9.06
N LEU A 162 9.61 6.99 8.30
CA LEU A 162 9.40 7.58 6.98
C LEU A 162 8.67 8.91 7.13
N SER A 163 9.35 10.02 6.82
CA SER A 163 8.67 11.31 6.75
C SER A 163 7.75 11.38 5.52
N ALA A 164 6.66 12.14 5.63
CA ALA A 164 5.71 12.34 4.53
C ALA A 164 6.36 12.94 3.28
N ASP A 165 7.35 13.83 3.46
CA ASP A 165 8.09 14.46 2.36
C ASP A 165 8.99 13.48 1.58
N VAL A 166 9.25 12.29 2.13
CA VAL A 166 10.13 11.26 1.55
C VAL A 166 9.34 10.04 1.07
N ASP A 167 8.00 10.04 1.21
CA ASP A 167 7.13 8.95 0.81
C ASP A 167 6.87 8.92 -0.71
N ALA A 168 7.95 8.69 -1.48
CA ALA A 168 7.94 8.73 -2.94
C ALA A 168 6.96 7.73 -3.60
N PHE A 169 6.65 6.63 -2.92
CA PHE A 169 5.69 5.63 -3.41
C PHE A 169 4.31 5.78 -2.80
N GLY A 170 4.05 6.74 -1.91
CA GLY A 170 2.77 6.84 -1.21
C GLY A 170 2.45 5.60 -0.37
N LEU A 171 3.43 5.07 0.35
CA LEU A 171 3.35 3.88 1.20
C LEU A 171 2.31 4.03 2.31
N HIS A 172 2.16 5.23 2.88
CA HIS A 172 1.11 5.46 3.88
C HIS A 172 -0.29 5.33 3.27
N ILE A 173 -0.49 5.85 2.06
CA ILE A 173 -1.75 5.73 1.33
C ILE A 173 -2.04 4.25 1.06
N LEU A 174 -1.05 3.52 0.55
CA LEU A 174 -1.20 2.09 0.26
C LEU A 174 -1.46 1.26 1.52
N TRP A 175 -0.81 1.58 2.64
CA TRP A 175 -1.03 0.89 3.91
C TRP A 175 -2.47 1.05 4.42
N HIS A 176 -3.01 2.26 4.37
CA HIS A 176 -4.43 2.49 4.68
C HIS A 176 -5.36 1.81 3.67
N LEU A 177 -5.00 1.78 2.39
CA LEU A 177 -5.77 1.10 1.37
C LEU A 177 -5.81 -0.43 1.60
N CYS A 178 -4.73 -1.03 2.08
CA CYS A 178 -4.72 -2.45 2.48
C CYS A 178 -5.75 -2.71 3.59
N PHE A 179 -5.80 -1.86 4.62
CA PHE A 179 -6.81 -1.98 5.67
C PHE A 179 -8.23 -1.82 5.14
N MET A 180 -8.47 -0.87 4.24
CA MET A 180 -9.78 -0.74 3.61
C MET A 180 -10.14 -2.00 2.80
N SER A 181 -9.21 -2.52 2.00
CA SER A 181 -9.41 -3.74 1.20
C SER A 181 -9.72 -4.98 2.07
N LEU A 182 -9.20 -5.00 3.30
CA LEU A 182 -9.45 -6.06 4.26
C LEU A 182 -10.90 -6.02 4.79
N ILE A 183 -11.48 -4.82 4.96
CA ILE A 183 -12.75 -4.62 5.67
C ILE A 183 -13.90 -4.10 4.80
N THR A 184 -13.62 -3.83 3.53
CA THR A 184 -14.54 -3.30 2.53
C THR A 184 -14.50 -4.17 1.28
N ASP A 185 -15.66 -4.42 0.71
CA ASP A 185 -15.81 -5.08 -0.59
C ASP A 185 -15.94 -4.00 -1.67
N PHE A 186 -14.83 -3.72 -2.37
CA PHE A 186 -14.79 -2.67 -3.38
C PHE A 186 -15.47 -3.07 -4.69
N ASP A 187 -15.51 -4.35 -5.02
CA ASP A 187 -16.28 -4.83 -6.17
C ASP A 187 -17.76 -4.52 -5.96
N LEU A 188 -18.28 -4.85 -4.78
CA LEU A 188 -19.65 -4.52 -4.38
C LEU A 188 -19.92 -3.01 -4.43
N PHE A 189 -18.96 -2.16 -4.05
CA PHE A 189 -19.14 -0.70 -4.06
C PHE A 189 -19.14 -0.12 -5.48
N GLU A 190 -18.29 -0.63 -6.36
CA GLU A 190 -18.31 -0.25 -7.77
C GLU A 190 -19.62 -0.66 -8.46
N ARG A 191 -20.15 -1.85 -8.12
CA ARG A 191 -21.49 -2.26 -8.57
C ARG A 191 -22.58 -1.32 -8.04
N ALA A 192 -22.46 -0.85 -6.80
CA ALA A 192 -23.40 0.09 -6.18
C ALA A 192 -23.47 1.46 -6.88
N ILE A 193 -22.37 1.90 -7.50
CA ILE A 193 -22.30 3.14 -8.27
C ILE A 193 -22.55 2.94 -9.77
N GLY A 194 -22.95 1.72 -10.17
CA GLY A 194 -23.48 1.44 -11.50
C GLY A 194 -22.48 0.87 -12.51
N ARG A 195 -21.35 0.30 -12.07
CA ARG A 195 -20.39 -0.38 -12.96
C ARG A 195 -21.06 -1.42 -13.87
N ASP A 196 -22.00 -2.20 -13.33
CA ASP A 196 -22.69 -3.28 -14.05
C ASP A 196 -24.07 -2.86 -14.57
N GLY A 197 -24.37 -1.56 -14.57
CA GLY A 197 -25.63 -0.98 -15.02
C GLY A 197 -26.47 -0.37 -13.88
N LYS A 198 -27.66 0.12 -14.24
CA LYS A 198 -28.48 0.98 -13.35
C LYS A 198 -29.23 0.26 -12.24
N GLN A 199 -29.36 -1.06 -12.32
CA GLN A 199 -30.14 -1.85 -11.36
C GLN A 199 -29.18 -2.63 -10.46
N MET A 200 -29.15 -2.25 -9.18
CA MET A 200 -28.42 -2.98 -8.15
C MET A 200 -29.34 -4.03 -7.52
N ASP A 201 -28.84 -5.25 -7.36
CA ASP A 201 -29.60 -6.34 -6.74
C ASP A 201 -29.99 -6.03 -5.29
N ALA A 202 -31.11 -6.60 -4.85
CA ALA A 202 -31.61 -6.44 -3.49
C ALA A 202 -30.66 -7.05 -2.45
N ALA A 203 -29.96 -8.15 -2.78
CA ALA A 203 -28.98 -8.75 -1.88
C ALA A 203 -27.75 -7.84 -1.71
N ASP A 204 -27.23 -7.29 -2.82
CA ASP A 204 -26.12 -6.33 -2.80
C ASP A 204 -26.46 -5.09 -1.98
N ARG A 205 -27.66 -4.51 -2.20
CA ARG A 205 -28.15 -3.37 -1.42
C ARG A 205 -28.14 -3.68 0.08
N LYS A 206 -28.64 -4.85 0.45
CA LYS A 206 -28.69 -5.29 1.85
C LYS A 206 -27.28 -5.47 2.43
N SER A 207 -26.36 -6.04 1.66
CA SER A 207 -24.95 -6.21 2.05
C SER A 207 -24.26 -4.86 2.30
N ILE A 208 -24.45 -3.87 1.42
CA ILE A 208 -23.86 -2.53 1.59
C ILE A 208 -24.47 -1.81 2.79
N SER A 209 -25.80 -1.86 2.97
CA SER A 209 -26.45 -1.27 4.15
C SER A 209 -25.99 -1.95 5.45
N SER A 210 -25.81 -3.27 5.44
CA SER A 210 -25.25 -4.01 6.58
C SER A 210 -23.82 -3.59 6.87
N TRP A 211 -22.99 -3.41 5.84
CA TRP A 211 -21.64 -2.89 5.99
C TRP A 211 -21.63 -1.47 6.54
N ALA A 212 -22.45 -0.56 6.00
CA ALA A 212 -22.50 0.85 6.41
C ALA A 212 -22.89 1.01 7.89
N ALA A 213 -23.71 0.10 8.40
CA ALA A 213 -24.12 -0.03 9.80
C ALA A 213 -23.08 -0.70 10.72
N SER A 214 -22.01 -1.26 10.17
CA SER A 214 -21.08 -2.13 10.89
C SER A 214 -19.95 -1.37 11.59
N ARG A 215 -19.22 -2.09 12.45
CA ARG A 215 -17.94 -1.64 13.00
C ARG A 215 -16.86 -1.49 11.92
N SER A 216 -16.92 -2.30 10.86
CA SER A 216 -16.00 -2.25 9.72
C SER A 216 -16.11 -0.93 8.96
N ALA A 217 -17.32 -0.41 8.73
CA ALA A 217 -17.49 0.90 8.11
C ALA A 217 -16.95 2.04 8.98
N ARG A 218 -17.13 1.97 10.31
CA ARG A 218 -16.52 2.94 11.24
C ARG A 218 -14.99 2.91 11.19
N ARG A 219 -14.40 1.72 11.20
CA ARG A 219 -12.95 1.51 11.03
C ARG A 219 -12.48 2.04 9.66
N ALA A 220 -13.20 1.75 8.58
CA ALA A 220 -12.89 2.22 7.23
C ALA A 220 -12.91 3.75 7.13
N LYS A 221 -13.85 4.44 7.81
CA LYS A 221 -13.90 5.91 7.84
C LYS A 221 -12.60 6.53 8.36
N VAL A 222 -11.94 5.91 9.34
CA VAL A 222 -10.63 6.38 9.81
C VAL A 222 -9.61 6.33 8.69
N HIS A 223 -9.49 5.18 8.02
CA HIS A 223 -8.55 5.01 6.90
C HIS A 223 -8.87 5.94 5.73
N MET A 224 -10.15 6.12 5.40
CA MET A 224 -10.60 7.08 4.38
C MET A 224 -10.12 8.51 4.69
N GLN A 225 -10.31 8.96 5.93
CA GLN A 225 -9.84 10.28 6.35
C GLN A 225 -8.33 10.42 6.29
N GLN A 226 -7.57 9.39 6.68
CA GLN A 226 -6.10 9.44 6.61
C GLN A 226 -5.60 9.46 5.17
N ILE A 227 -6.22 8.69 4.26
CA ILE A 227 -5.91 8.74 2.84
C ILE A 227 -6.23 10.13 2.28
N GLN A 228 -7.41 10.67 2.57
CA GLN A 228 -7.81 11.99 2.08
C GLN A 228 -6.85 13.09 2.54
N LYS A 229 -6.50 13.13 3.84
CA LYS A 229 -5.51 14.11 4.36
C LYS A 229 -4.17 14.04 3.63
N ARG A 230 -3.74 12.83 3.27
CA ARG A 230 -2.48 12.63 2.55
C ARG A 230 -2.59 13.06 1.10
N LEU A 231 -3.70 12.76 0.43
CA LEU A 231 -3.98 13.23 -0.93
C LEU A 231 -4.00 14.76 -1.00
N GLU A 232 -4.62 15.42 -0.03
CA GLU A 232 -4.68 16.89 0.08
C GLU A 232 -3.30 17.52 0.32
N ALA A 233 -2.38 16.79 0.97
CA ALA A 233 -1.01 17.22 1.23
C ALA A 233 -0.05 16.94 0.06
N LEU A 234 -0.48 16.26 -1.01
CA LEU A 234 0.41 15.94 -2.13
C LEU A 234 0.85 17.22 -2.88
N PRO A 235 2.15 17.35 -3.21
CA PRO A 235 2.64 18.46 -4.01
C PRO A 235 1.94 18.53 -5.38
N ILE A 236 1.65 19.74 -5.82
CA ILE A 236 1.06 19.98 -7.15
C ILE A 236 2.06 19.56 -8.23
N GLY A 237 1.61 18.76 -9.19
CA GLY A 237 2.45 18.28 -10.29
C GLY A 237 3.33 17.08 -9.93
N LEU A 238 3.20 16.51 -8.72
CA LEU A 238 3.75 15.20 -8.42
C LEU A 238 3.08 14.15 -9.33
N GLU A 239 3.88 13.25 -9.90
CA GLU A 239 3.38 12.06 -10.60
C GLU A 239 3.36 10.90 -9.59
N PRO A 240 2.21 10.54 -9.02
CA PRO A 240 2.15 9.49 -8.01
C PRO A 240 2.20 8.10 -8.64
N THR A 241 2.44 7.10 -7.81
CA THR A 241 2.21 5.69 -8.11
C THR A 241 0.74 5.41 -8.44
N ILE A 242 0.50 4.37 -9.25
CA ILE A 242 -0.83 4.05 -9.80
C ILE A 242 -1.89 3.73 -8.73
N HIS A 243 -1.50 3.24 -7.55
CA HIS A 243 -2.44 2.98 -6.46
C HIS A 243 -3.00 4.26 -5.82
N VAL A 244 -2.34 5.42 -5.97
CA VAL A 244 -2.77 6.69 -5.35
C VAL A 244 -4.08 7.20 -5.97
N PRO A 245 -4.21 7.37 -7.30
CA PRO A 245 -5.50 7.72 -7.89
C PRO A 245 -6.56 6.64 -7.64
N ARG A 246 -6.18 5.35 -7.60
CA ARG A 246 -7.11 4.30 -7.21
C ARG A 246 -7.60 4.46 -5.76
N ALA A 247 -6.71 4.76 -4.82
CA ALA A 247 -7.06 5.00 -3.42
C ALA A 247 -8.03 6.19 -3.30
N ALA A 248 -7.79 7.28 -4.02
CA ALA A 248 -8.71 8.43 -4.05
C ALA A 248 -10.11 8.03 -4.54
N PHE A 249 -10.18 7.24 -5.61
CA PHE A 249 -11.43 6.70 -6.14
C PHE A 249 -12.15 5.80 -5.14
N LEU A 250 -11.44 4.83 -4.56
CA LEU A 250 -11.99 3.87 -3.60
C LEU A 250 -12.46 4.55 -2.31
N VAL A 251 -11.78 5.62 -1.87
CA VAL A 251 -12.23 6.47 -0.76
C VAL A 251 -13.52 7.21 -1.11
N ALA A 252 -13.62 7.78 -2.31
CA ALA A 252 -14.82 8.51 -2.75
C ALA A 252 -16.06 7.60 -2.77
N ILE A 253 -15.96 6.43 -3.41
CA ILE A 253 -17.08 5.48 -3.48
C ILE A 253 -17.41 4.88 -2.12
N SER A 254 -16.42 4.73 -1.24
CA SER A 254 -16.64 4.25 0.13
C SER A 254 -17.36 5.28 0.99
N TRP A 255 -17.03 6.57 0.85
CA TRP A 255 -17.82 7.64 1.45
C TRP A 255 -19.24 7.62 0.91
N TYR A 256 -19.41 7.62 -0.41
CA TYR A 256 -20.72 7.55 -1.04
C TYR A 256 -21.56 6.38 -0.48
N CYS A 257 -20.98 5.17 -0.45
CA CYS A 257 -21.67 4.00 0.08
C CYS A 257 -21.99 4.13 1.58
N ALA A 258 -21.04 4.64 2.37
CA ALA A 258 -21.23 4.83 3.80
C ALA A 258 -22.28 5.90 4.15
N PHE A 259 -22.57 6.84 3.25
CA PHE A 259 -23.59 7.87 3.44
C PHE A 259 -24.95 7.43 2.87
N CYS A 260 -24.99 6.97 1.61
CA CYS A 260 -26.23 6.65 0.92
C CYS A 260 -26.95 5.39 1.45
N TYR A 261 -26.21 4.47 2.08
CA TYR A 261 -26.76 3.20 2.54
C TYR A 261 -26.82 3.07 4.08
N MET A 262 -26.45 4.12 4.81
CA MET A 262 -26.52 4.12 6.27
C MET A 262 -27.98 4.20 6.75
N PRO A 263 -28.42 3.33 7.68
CA PRO A 263 -29.79 3.37 8.19
C PRO A 263 -30.04 4.66 9.00
N SER A 264 -31.20 5.29 8.80
CA SER A 264 -31.56 6.57 9.43
C SER A 264 -31.72 6.53 10.96
N ASN A 265 -31.82 5.33 11.56
CA ASN A 265 -32.29 5.13 12.94
C ASN A 265 -31.31 4.34 13.84
N GLN A 266 -30.01 4.35 13.55
CA GLN A 266 -29.06 3.70 14.47
C GLN A 266 -28.72 4.60 15.66
N ASP A 267 -29.07 4.12 16.86
CA ASP A 267 -28.45 4.55 18.11
C ASP A 267 -26.93 4.40 17.97
N ARG A 268 -26.24 5.54 17.91
CA ARG A 268 -24.78 5.60 17.89
C ARG A 268 -24.27 5.22 19.27
N GLN A 269 -24.30 3.93 19.60
CA GLN A 269 -23.65 3.47 20.81
C GLN A 269 -22.13 3.62 20.65
N PRO A 270 -21.46 4.39 21.53
CA PRO A 270 -20.01 4.44 21.56
C PRO A 270 -19.52 3.06 22.02
N THR A 271 -19.12 2.22 21.06
CA THR A 271 -18.41 0.99 21.38
C THR A 271 -16.93 1.30 21.32
N SER A 272 -16.29 1.39 22.50
CA SER A 272 -14.84 1.37 22.63
C SER A 272 -14.33 0.03 22.10
N VAL A 273 -13.96 0.01 20.81
CA VAL A 273 -13.26 -1.10 20.18
C VAL A 273 -11.98 -0.51 19.65
N GLU A 274 -10.88 -0.78 20.36
CA GLU A 274 -9.56 -0.35 19.95
C GLU A 274 -9.00 -1.34 18.95
N TYR A 275 -8.73 -0.87 17.74
CA TYR A 275 -8.01 -1.64 16.74
C TYR A 275 -6.50 -1.38 16.87
N PRO A 276 -5.66 -2.41 16.71
CA PRO A 276 -4.22 -2.30 16.96
C PRO A 276 -3.57 -1.24 16.07
N GLU A 277 -3.99 -1.13 14.81
CA GLU A 277 -3.45 -0.16 13.87
C GLU A 277 -3.88 1.28 14.18
N LEU A 278 -5.02 1.51 14.83
CA LEU A 278 -5.45 2.85 15.21
C LEU A 278 -4.66 3.40 16.39
N ARG A 279 -4.20 2.52 17.30
CA ARG A 279 -3.27 2.90 18.37
C ARG A 279 -1.95 3.44 17.82
N LEU A 280 -1.48 2.91 16.68
CA LEU A 280 -0.26 3.38 16.01
C LEU A 280 -0.39 4.83 15.52
N LEU A 281 -1.61 5.28 15.23
CA LEU A 281 -1.91 6.62 14.74
C LEU A 281 -2.06 7.64 15.88
N GLY A 282 -1.98 7.21 17.14
CA GLY A 282 -2.20 8.07 18.31
C GLY A 282 -3.61 8.65 18.38
N LEU A 283 -4.59 7.94 17.80
CA LEU A 283 -5.97 8.40 17.71
C LEU A 283 -6.77 7.88 18.92
N ASP A 284 -7.22 8.78 19.79
CA ASP A 284 -8.06 8.43 20.94
C ASP A 284 -9.41 7.86 20.49
N SER A 285 -9.87 6.78 21.14
CA SER A 285 -11.12 6.08 20.83
C SER A 285 -12.37 6.98 20.94
N ASP A 286 -12.31 8.06 21.72
CA ASP A 286 -13.47 8.90 22.04
C ASP A 286 -13.78 9.94 20.95
N VAL A 287 -12.78 10.35 20.15
CA VAL A 287 -12.94 11.35 19.08
C VAL A 287 -13.84 10.83 17.94
N TRP A 288 -14.00 9.51 17.81
CA TRP A 288 -14.72 8.83 16.72
C TRP A 288 -16.23 8.72 16.95
N SER A 289 -16.71 9.04 18.15
CA SER A 289 -18.12 8.89 18.53
C SER A 289 -18.99 10.08 18.14
N HIS A 290 -18.40 11.23 17.82
CA HIS A 290 -19.12 12.40 17.33
C HIS A 290 -19.31 12.32 15.82
N GLY A 291 -20.38 11.64 15.40
CA GLY A 291 -20.73 11.58 13.99
C GLY A 291 -21.09 12.97 13.48
N THR A 292 -20.45 13.35 12.38
CA THR A 292 -20.64 14.62 11.70
C THR A 292 -22.11 14.79 11.33
N GLY A 293 -22.70 15.83 11.88
CA GLY A 293 -24.09 16.22 11.66
C GLY A 293 -24.13 17.23 10.52
N GLY A 294 -24.34 16.74 9.30
CA GLY A 294 -24.48 17.53 8.08
C GLY A 294 -24.59 16.66 6.82
N PHE A 295 -25.38 15.59 6.88
CA PHE A 295 -25.21 14.36 6.08
C PHE A 295 -25.10 14.48 4.55
N LEU A 296 -25.81 15.43 3.89
CA LEU A 296 -25.85 15.52 2.41
C LEU A 296 -24.91 16.58 1.82
N LEU A 297 -24.77 17.73 2.48
CA LEU A 297 -23.82 18.77 2.06
C LEU A 297 -22.38 18.30 2.27
N GLU A 298 -22.12 17.54 3.33
CA GLU A 298 -20.80 16.97 3.62
C GLU A 298 -20.35 15.96 2.56
N ILE A 299 -21.24 15.11 2.02
CA ILE A 299 -20.84 14.12 1.02
C ILE A 299 -20.52 14.75 -0.33
N ASN A 300 -21.35 15.67 -0.83
CA ASN A 300 -21.06 16.36 -2.10
C ASN A 300 -19.73 17.11 -2.05
N ASP A 301 -19.44 17.77 -0.93
CA ASP A 301 -18.20 18.48 -0.69
C ASP A 301 -16.99 17.53 -0.67
N VAL A 302 -17.11 16.35 -0.03
CA VAL A 302 -16.09 15.29 -0.10
C VAL A 302 -15.89 14.76 -1.53
N LEU A 303 -16.97 14.48 -2.26
CA LEU A 303 -16.89 13.96 -3.63
C LEU A 303 -16.27 14.98 -4.58
N CYS A 304 -16.68 16.25 -4.51
CA CYS A 304 -16.09 17.33 -5.31
C CYS A 304 -14.59 17.49 -5.00
N ARG A 305 -14.19 17.50 -3.73
CA ARG A 305 -12.77 17.56 -3.35
C ARG A 305 -11.97 16.39 -3.92
N LEU A 306 -12.47 15.16 -3.81
CA LEU A 306 -11.77 13.98 -4.31
C LEU A 306 -11.70 13.97 -5.85
N ALA A 307 -12.76 14.42 -6.53
CA ALA A 307 -12.75 14.59 -7.99
C ALA A 307 -11.72 15.65 -8.42
N ASP A 308 -11.65 16.79 -7.75
CA ASP A 308 -10.68 17.86 -8.01
C ASP A 308 -9.24 17.38 -7.75
N LEU A 309 -9.02 16.63 -6.67
CA LEU A 309 -7.72 16.02 -6.38
C LEU A 309 -7.33 15.05 -7.51
N LEU A 310 -8.23 14.16 -7.94
CA LEU A 310 -7.99 13.24 -9.04
C LEU A 310 -7.64 13.93 -10.36
N GLN A 311 -8.28 15.06 -10.66
CA GLN A 311 -7.94 15.86 -11.85
C GLN A 311 -6.53 16.48 -11.78
N ARG A 312 -5.97 16.64 -10.56
CA ARG A 312 -4.64 17.19 -10.32
C ARG A 312 -3.56 16.13 -10.18
N LEU A 313 -3.92 14.87 -9.96
CA LEU A 313 -2.99 13.75 -9.79
C LEU A 313 -2.43 13.27 -11.15
N GLY A 314 -1.40 13.97 -11.63
CA GLY A 314 -0.58 13.55 -12.77
C GLY A 314 -1.33 13.41 -14.10
N HIS A 315 -0.67 12.79 -15.07
CA HIS A 315 -1.23 12.59 -16.42
C HIS A 315 -1.99 11.28 -16.59
N TRP A 316 -2.13 10.50 -15.52
CA TRP A 316 -2.83 9.23 -15.52
C TRP A 316 -4.27 9.38 -16.08
N GLU A 317 -4.51 8.87 -17.29
CA GLU A 317 -5.87 8.84 -17.89
C GLU A 317 -6.88 8.13 -16.97
N ILE A 318 -6.42 7.16 -16.18
CA ILE A 318 -7.26 6.49 -15.18
C ILE A 318 -7.75 7.44 -14.08
N ALA A 319 -6.92 8.41 -13.65
CA ALA A 319 -7.32 9.40 -12.64
C ALA A 319 -8.44 10.31 -13.18
N ARG A 320 -8.35 10.73 -14.46
CA ARG A 320 -9.41 11.50 -15.13
C ARG A 320 -10.71 10.70 -15.27
N LYS A 321 -10.61 9.40 -15.59
CA LYS A 321 -11.78 8.52 -15.62
C LYS A 321 -12.44 8.40 -14.25
N PHE A 322 -11.65 8.20 -13.19
CA PHE A 322 -12.17 8.16 -11.82
C PHE A 322 -12.82 9.49 -11.41
N ALA A 323 -12.22 10.63 -11.73
CA ALA A 323 -12.81 11.94 -11.45
C ALA A 323 -14.16 12.12 -12.15
N ALA A 324 -14.27 11.70 -13.42
CA ALA A 324 -15.52 11.77 -14.17
C ALA A 324 -16.62 10.91 -13.52
N ILE A 325 -16.29 9.67 -13.11
CA ILE A 325 -17.24 8.79 -12.42
C ILE A 325 -17.71 9.42 -11.10
N ILE A 326 -16.80 9.96 -10.29
CA ILE A 326 -17.16 10.63 -9.03
C ILE A 326 -18.04 11.85 -9.27
N GLY A 327 -17.78 12.62 -10.33
CA GLY A 327 -18.61 13.77 -10.70
C GLY A 327 -20.09 13.41 -10.93
N GLU A 328 -20.36 12.22 -11.45
CA GLU A 328 -21.73 11.71 -11.64
C GLU A 328 -22.40 11.27 -10.33
N LEU A 329 -21.63 11.05 -9.26
CA LEU A 329 -22.16 10.66 -7.94
C LEU A 329 -22.57 11.84 -7.08
N VAL A 330 -22.24 13.08 -7.49
CA VAL A 330 -22.66 14.30 -6.78
C VAL A 330 -24.18 14.36 -6.78
N ILE A 331 -24.76 14.29 -5.57
CA ILE A 331 -26.20 14.20 -5.36
C ILE A 331 -26.81 15.58 -5.65
N LYS A 332 -27.69 15.65 -6.65
CA LYS A 332 -28.34 16.89 -7.09
C LYS A 332 -29.51 17.30 -6.19
#